data_AF-A0A1E5WAI3-F1
#
_entry.id   AF-A0A1E5WAI3-F1
#
_cell.length_a   1.000
_cell.length_b   1.000
_cell.length_c   1.000
_cell.angle_alpha   90.00
_cell.angle_beta   90.00
_cell.angle_gamma   90.00
#
_symmetry.space_group_name_H-M   'P 1'
#
loop_
_entity.id
_entity.type
_entity.pdbx_description
1 polymer ?
#
loop_
_entity_poly.entity_id
_entity_poly.type
_entity_poly.pdbx_seq_one_letter_code
_entity_poly.pdbx_strand_id
1 'polypeptide(L)'
;MASMTLTPLHCLTFWLLFAQLAGSVAIPPPSGPSTGQHKHEPRPSNAYIVYTDHVAKPSHFATLEHWYTSMVASLSPATANSTRVFYVYDTVAHGFAADLTADESRRLSNAPGVAGVFEDRVVHLHTTRSPSFLGLDKDLGILPDTDFGDGVIIGFVDTGIWPESASFNDSGLAPLRRSWKGRCDDGERFNASLCNNKLVGARFFPSGTRTKASTGRSDDSDDFQSPRDKVGHGTHTASTAAGSEVPGAELFKFAGGTSCQTGSWPRSSCAPATSASIRQMALRCRGPAAAG
;
A
#
# COMPACT_ATOMS: atom_id res chain seq x y z
N MET A 1 20.38 38.82 76.17
CA MET A 1 19.28 37.91 75.75
C MET A 1 19.50 37.69 74.25
N ALA A 2 20.32 36.70 73.87
CA ALA A 2 19.90 35.31 73.62
C ALA A 2 18.87 35.25 72.48
N SER A 3 18.94 34.43 71.43
CA SER A 3 19.88 33.41 70.99
C SER A 3 19.25 32.80 69.72
N MET A 4 20.04 32.27 68.79
CA MET A 4 19.67 31.15 67.88
C MET A 4 18.64 31.44 66.76
N THR A 5 18.70 30.94 65.51
CA THR A 5 19.58 29.99 64.82
C THR A 5 19.28 30.01 63.30
N LEU A 6 20.33 29.80 62.53
CA LEU A 6 20.45 29.22 61.18
C LEU A 6 19.29 28.29 60.70
N THR A 7 18.78 28.56 59.46
CA THR A 7 18.40 27.65 58.32
C THR A 7 17.48 26.41 58.57
N PRO A 8 16.78 25.78 57.58
CA PRO A 8 17.08 25.76 56.15
C PRO A 8 15.89 25.74 55.15
N LEU A 9 16.18 26.24 53.96
CA LEU A 9 15.50 25.93 52.70
C LEU A 9 16.01 24.56 52.18
N HIS A 10 15.64 23.46 52.86
CA HIS A 10 15.99 22.08 52.44
C HIS A 10 14.86 21.10 52.77
N CYS A 11 13.68 21.27 52.16
CA CYS A 11 12.57 20.32 52.33
C CYS A 11 11.96 19.80 51.02
N LEU A 12 12.62 20.02 49.87
CA LEU A 12 12.10 19.55 48.56
C LEU A 12 13.10 18.77 47.70
N THR A 13 14.30 18.46 48.20
CA THR A 13 15.29 17.64 47.45
C THR A 13 15.54 16.26 48.05
N PHE A 14 14.78 15.81 49.06
CA PHE A 14 15.02 14.51 49.72
C PHE A 14 14.04 13.38 49.33
N TRP A 15 13.24 13.56 48.27
CA TRP A 15 12.34 12.52 47.73
C TRP A 15 12.78 11.96 46.36
N LEU A 16 14.08 12.07 46.02
CA LEU A 16 14.65 11.50 44.79
C LEU A 16 15.90 10.64 45.03
N LEU A 17 16.13 10.13 46.25
CA LEU A 17 17.31 9.28 46.52
C LEU A 17 17.06 7.98 47.32
N PHE A 18 15.82 7.48 47.37
CA PHE A 18 15.54 6.15 47.95
C PHE A 18 14.52 5.36 47.11
N ALA A 19 14.91 5.03 45.88
CA ALA A 19 14.30 3.94 45.11
C ALA A 19 15.32 3.25 44.18
N GLN A 20 16.60 3.25 44.58
CA GLN A 20 17.61 2.35 44.04
C GLN A 20 18.16 1.54 45.20
N LEU A 21 17.45 0.48 45.61
CA LEU A 21 17.96 -0.65 46.41
C LEU A 21 16.82 -1.64 46.68
N ALA A 22 16.36 -2.34 45.63
CA ALA A 22 15.72 -3.65 45.72
C ALA A 22 15.61 -4.23 44.32
N GLY A 23 16.54 -5.12 43.97
CA GLY A 23 16.54 -5.79 42.67
C GLY A 23 17.89 -6.32 42.19
N SER A 24 18.85 -6.60 43.09
CA SER A 24 20.00 -7.42 42.71
C SER A 24 19.53 -8.87 42.58
N VAL A 25 19.08 -9.25 41.39
CA VAL A 25 19.02 -10.67 41.00
C VAL A 25 20.47 -11.10 40.78
N ALA A 26 20.97 -11.97 41.66
CA ALA A 26 22.27 -12.60 41.49
C ALA A 26 22.27 -13.41 40.19
N ILE A 27 23.09 -13.00 39.22
CA ILE A 27 23.41 -13.80 38.04
C ILE A 27 24.41 -14.86 38.50
N PRO A 28 24.11 -16.17 38.40
CA PRO A 28 25.09 -17.21 38.72
C PRO A 28 26.26 -17.15 37.73
N PRO A 29 27.49 -17.49 38.17
CA PRO A 29 28.67 -17.42 37.30
C PRO A 29 28.53 -18.39 36.11
N PRO A 30 29.14 -18.06 34.95
CA PRO A 30 29.07 -18.93 33.78
C PRO A 30 29.75 -20.26 34.09
N SER A 31 28.98 -21.35 34.00
CA SER A 31 29.51 -22.69 33.82
C SER A 31 30.35 -22.74 32.54
N GLY A 32 31.45 -23.48 32.60
CA GLY A 32 32.51 -23.53 31.58
C GLY A 32 32.07 -23.97 30.17
N PRO A 33 33.02 -24.13 29.24
CA PRO A 33 32.76 -24.14 27.81
C PRO A 33 31.89 -25.34 27.41
N SER A 34 30.63 -25.07 27.05
CA SER A 34 29.84 -26.03 26.29
C SER A 34 30.28 -25.96 24.84
N THR A 35 31.06 -26.95 24.42
CA THR A 35 31.27 -27.30 23.01
C THR A 35 29.94 -27.82 22.44
N GLY A 36 29.01 -26.91 22.20
CA GLY A 36 27.78 -27.17 21.46
C GLY A 36 27.93 -26.53 20.07
N GLN A 37 28.00 -27.36 19.03
CA GLN A 37 27.81 -26.89 17.66
C GLN A 37 26.40 -26.28 17.55
N HIS A 38 26.30 -24.96 17.70
CA HIS A 38 25.11 -24.23 17.29
C HIS A 38 25.04 -24.33 15.77
N LYS A 39 24.22 -25.26 15.26
CA LYS A 39 23.65 -25.11 13.92
C LYS A 39 23.02 -23.73 13.89
N HIS A 40 23.61 -22.84 13.10
CA HIS A 40 23.12 -21.49 12.92
C HIS A 40 21.76 -21.61 12.23
N GLU A 41 20.68 -21.59 13.01
CA GLU A 41 19.33 -21.48 12.46
C GLU A 41 19.29 -20.17 11.64
N PRO A 42 18.86 -20.21 10.37
CA PRO A 42 18.77 -19.00 9.55
C PRO A 42 17.86 -18.01 10.26
N ARG A 43 18.38 -16.81 10.56
CA ARG A 43 17.54 -15.76 11.14
C ARG A 43 16.39 -15.45 10.17
N PRO A 44 15.15 -15.28 10.66
CA PRO A 44 14.02 -14.99 9.80
C PRO A 44 14.25 -13.68 9.05
N SER A 45 13.99 -13.69 7.74
CA SER A 45 14.03 -12.52 6.87
C SER A 45 12.60 -12.07 6.55
N ASN A 46 12.37 -10.77 6.54
CA ASN A 46 11.11 -10.14 6.14
C ASN A 46 11.33 -9.30 4.88
N ALA A 47 10.25 -8.95 4.17
CA ALA A 47 10.32 -8.00 3.08
C ALA A 47 10.48 -6.56 3.62
N TYR A 48 11.38 -5.80 3.00
CA TYR A 48 11.61 -4.38 3.30
C TYR A 48 11.58 -3.57 2.01
N ILE A 49 11.09 -2.33 2.11
CA ILE A 49 11.17 -1.30 1.08
C ILE A 49 12.32 -0.36 1.43
N VAL A 50 13.27 -0.23 0.51
CA VAL A 50 14.47 0.61 0.65
C VAL A 50 14.34 1.77 -0.32
N TYR A 51 14.29 3.00 0.22
CA TYR A 51 14.37 4.21 -0.58
C TYR A 51 15.82 4.64 -0.75
N THR A 52 16.18 5.06 -1.95
CA THR A 52 17.53 5.45 -2.31
C THR A 52 17.56 6.81 -2.99
N ASP A 53 18.67 7.50 -2.82
CA ASP A 53 19.02 8.62 -3.67
C ASP A 53 19.71 8.11 -4.93
N HIS A 54 18.95 8.04 -6.04
CA HIS A 54 19.47 7.56 -7.31
C HIS A 54 20.65 8.38 -7.88
N VAL A 55 20.78 9.67 -7.51
CA VAL A 55 21.91 10.48 -7.97
C VAL A 55 23.21 10.11 -7.26
N ALA A 56 23.13 9.46 -6.10
CA ALA A 56 24.28 8.93 -5.38
C ALA A 56 24.81 7.62 -5.97
N LYS A 57 24.19 7.08 -7.04
CA LYS A 57 24.63 5.84 -7.71
C LYS A 57 26.07 5.99 -8.20
N PRO A 58 27.03 5.17 -7.70
CA PRO A 58 28.39 5.21 -8.19
C PRO A 58 28.49 4.91 -9.69
N SER A 59 29.43 5.56 -10.37
CA SER A 59 29.59 5.48 -11.83
C SER A 59 30.00 4.09 -12.33
N HIS A 60 30.66 3.29 -11.50
CA HIS A 60 31.07 1.92 -11.84
C HIS A 60 29.91 0.92 -11.90
N PHE A 61 28.74 1.26 -11.36
CA PHE A 61 27.53 0.45 -11.55
C PHE A 61 26.83 0.83 -12.86
N ALA A 62 26.71 -0.15 -13.77
CA ALA A 62 26.02 0.03 -15.05
C ALA A 62 24.56 0.50 -14.91
N THR A 63 23.81 -0.04 -13.95
CA THR A 63 22.38 0.27 -13.73
C THR A 63 22.08 0.48 -12.25
N LEU A 64 20.94 1.11 -11.92
CA LEU A 64 20.44 1.20 -10.54
C LEU A 64 20.20 -0.19 -9.94
N GLU A 65 19.63 -1.11 -10.72
CA GLU A 65 19.41 -2.49 -10.29
C GLU A 65 20.72 -3.22 -9.92
N HIS A 66 21.78 -3.03 -10.71
CA HIS A 66 23.10 -3.59 -10.40
C HIS A 66 23.66 -3.02 -9.09
N TRP A 67 23.50 -1.70 -8.87
CA TRP A 67 23.89 -1.04 -7.62
C TRP A 67 23.09 -1.59 -6.43
N TYR A 68 21.77 -1.68 -6.53
CA TYR A 68 20.90 -2.17 -5.44
C TYR A 68 21.20 -3.63 -5.09
N THR A 69 21.34 -4.48 -6.10
CA THR A 69 21.71 -5.89 -5.91
C THR A 69 23.06 -6.02 -5.21
N SER A 70 24.03 -5.16 -5.55
CA SER A 70 25.34 -5.14 -4.87
C SER A 70 25.24 -4.71 -3.41
N MET A 71 24.37 -3.75 -3.07
CA MET A 71 24.15 -3.34 -1.68
C MET A 71 23.68 -4.52 -0.84
N VAL A 72 22.68 -5.27 -1.33
CA VAL A 72 22.14 -6.44 -0.63
C VAL A 72 23.17 -7.56 -0.54
N ALA A 73 23.90 -7.84 -1.63
CA ALA A 73 24.95 -8.86 -1.64
C ALA A 73 26.08 -8.59 -0.62
N SER A 74 26.41 -7.30 -0.40
CA SER A 74 27.44 -6.89 0.55
C SER A 74 27.11 -7.20 2.02
N LEU A 75 25.83 -7.38 2.35
CA LEU A 75 25.36 -7.62 3.73
C LEU A 75 25.61 -9.06 4.18
N SER A 76 25.64 -10.01 3.24
CA SER A 76 25.89 -11.43 3.53
C SER A 76 26.51 -12.15 2.31
N PRO A 77 27.84 -12.40 2.33
CA PRO A 77 28.56 -13.08 1.24
C PRO A 77 28.04 -14.48 0.92
N ALA A 78 27.41 -15.15 1.91
CA ALA A 78 26.79 -16.46 1.74
C ALA A 78 25.58 -16.46 0.79
N THR A 79 25.06 -15.27 0.44
CA THR A 79 23.85 -15.09 -0.38
C THR A 79 24.12 -14.30 -1.67
N ALA A 80 25.38 -14.26 -2.14
CA ALA A 80 25.80 -13.46 -3.29
C ALA A 80 25.05 -13.74 -4.62
N ASN A 81 24.29 -14.84 -4.72
CA ASN A 81 23.47 -15.22 -5.88
C ASN A 81 21.95 -14.95 -5.71
N SER A 82 21.54 -14.11 -4.75
CA SER A 82 20.17 -14.18 -4.27
C SER A 82 19.18 -13.27 -4.99
N THR A 83 18.07 -13.89 -5.42
CA THR A 83 16.75 -13.33 -5.79
C THR A 83 16.05 -12.55 -4.66
N ARG A 84 16.85 -11.96 -3.76
CA ARG A 84 16.45 -11.20 -2.59
C ARG A 84 15.90 -9.84 -2.95
N VAL A 85 16.51 -9.14 -3.91
CA VAL A 85 15.88 -7.97 -4.53
C VAL A 85 14.80 -8.50 -5.47
N PHE A 86 13.54 -8.20 -5.15
CA PHE A 86 12.39 -8.75 -5.89
C PHE A 86 11.56 -7.66 -6.57
N TYR A 87 11.87 -6.39 -6.33
CA TYR A 87 11.28 -5.27 -7.04
C TYR A 87 12.23 -4.08 -7.04
N VAL A 88 12.24 -3.31 -8.14
CA VAL A 88 13.01 -2.07 -8.27
C VAL A 88 12.03 -0.94 -8.60
N TYR A 89 12.12 0.15 -7.84
CA TYR A 89 11.39 1.38 -8.09
C TYR A 89 12.32 2.35 -8.84
N ASP A 90 11.91 2.80 -10.03
CA ASP A 90 12.73 3.63 -10.93
C ASP A 90 11.98 4.80 -11.59
N THR A 91 10.70 4.99 -11.25
CA THR A 91 9.82 5.92 -11.97
C THR A 91 9.43 7.12 -11.10
N VAL A 92 8.58 6.93 -10.07
CA VAL A 92 8.11 8.00 -9.18
C VAL A 92 8.91 8.11 -7.89
N ALA A 93 9.53 7.00 -7.51
CA ALA A 93 10.45 6.87 -6.40
C ALA A 93 11.60 5.99 -6.85
N HIS A 94 12.74 6.17 -6.21
CA HIS A 94 13.92 5.38 -6.47
C HIS A 94 14.23 4.51 -5.26
N GLY A 95 14.44 3.22 -5.51
CA GLY A 95 14.64 2.26 -4.45
C GLY A 95 14.42 0.84 -4.90
N PHE A 96 14.30 -0.07 -3.94
CA PHE A 96 14.04 -1.47 -4.20
C PHE A 96 13.33 -2.15 -3.03
N ALA A 97 12.68 -3.27 -3.30
CA ALA A 97 12.15 -4.15 -2.27
C ALA A 97 13.01 -5.41 -2.18
N ALA A 98 13.39 -5.77 -0.95
CA ALA A 98 14.24 -6.94 -0.72
C ALA A 98 13.92 -7.69 0.58
N ASP A 99 14.21 -9.00 0.58
CA ASP A 99 14.16 -9.82 1.79
C ASP A 99 15.41 -9.57 2.64
N LEU A 100 15.23 -9.01 3.84
CA LEU A 100 16.29 -8.64 4.79
C LEU A 100 15.96 -9.15 6.20
N THR A 101 16.99 -9.51 6.96
CA THR A 101 16.89 -9.65 8.41
C THR A 101 16.84 -8.26 9.08
N ALA A 102 16.35 -8.20 10.32
CA ALA A 102 16.33 -6.95 11.10
C ALA A 102 17.74 -6.34 11.32
N ASP A 103 18.79 -7.16 11.31
CA ASP A 103 20.16 -6.66 11.40
C ASP A 103 20.65 -6.09 10.07
N GLU A 104 20.36 -6.77 8.97
CA GLU A 104 20.70 -6.30 7.63
C GLU A 104 19.98 -4.99 7.30
N SER A 105 18.69 -4.84 7.66
CA SER A 105 17.95 -3.60 7.45
C SER A 105 18.57 -2.42 8.21
N ARG A 106 19.01 -2.63 9.46
CA ARG A 106 19.73 -1.61 10.26
C ARG A 106 21.12 -1.25 9.70
N ARG A 107 21.83 -2.20 9.11
CA ARG A 107 23.10 -1.89 8.45
C ARG A 107 22.86 -1.12 7.16
N LEU A 108 21.89 -1.56 6.37
CA LEU A 108 21.54 -0.95 5.11
C LEU A 108 20.99 0.48 5.28
N SER A 109 20.29 0.77 6.37
CA SER A 109 19.81 2.13 6.66
C SER A 109 20.92 3.17 6.84
N ASN A 110 22.15 2.71 7.08
CA ASN A 110 23.34 3.56 7.21
C ASN A 110 24.22 3.53 5.96
N ALA A 111 23.82 2.84 4.89
CA ALA A 111 24.61 2.71 3.68
C ALA A 111 24.55 4.01 2.85
N PRO A 112 25.65 4.42 2.20
CA PRO A 112 25.66 5.58 1.31
C PRO A 112 24.60 5.47 0.21
N GLY A 113 23.83 6.54 0.02
CA GLY A 113 22.75 6.60 -0.97
C GLY A 113 21.44 5.94 -0.52
N VAL A 114 21.33 5.39 0.69
CA VAL A 114 20.06 4.93 1.27
C VAL A 114 19.41 6.08 2.05
N ALA A 115 18.17 6.41 1.68
CA ALA A 115 17.38 7.47 2.30
C ALA A 115 16.43 6.92 3.40
N GLY A 116 16.06 5.65 3.33
CA GLY A 116 15.21 5.02 4.34
C GLY A 116 14.99 3.53 4.09
N VAL A 117 14.72 2.78 5.16
CA VAL A 117 14.44 1.34 5.11
C VAL A 117 13.20 1.07 5.96
N PHE A 118 12.16 0.52 5.36
CA PHE A 118 10.86 0.31 6.00
C PHE A 118 10.45 -1.15 5.83
N GLU A 119 10.03 -1.79 6.92
CA GLU A 119 9.47 -3.14 6.85
C GLU A 119 8.16 -3.09 6.05
N ASP A 120 8.01 -4.00 5.08
CA ASP A 120 6.79 -4.13 4.29
C ASP A 120 5.67 -4.70 5.17
N ARG A 121 4.50 -4.05 5.13
CA ARG A 121 3.37 -4.37 6.01
C ARG A 121 2.11 -4.54 5.20
N VAL A 122 1.33 -5.53 5.59
CA VAL A 122 0.01 -5.77 5.04
C VAL A 122 -0.96 -4.70 5.52
N VAL A 123 -1.48 -3.91 4.58
CA VAL A 123 -2.57 -2.96 4.84
C VAL A 123 -3.91 -3.68 4.62
N HIS A 124 -4.88 -3.39 5.49
CA HIS A 124 -6.20 -4.00 5.44
C HIS A 124 -7.18 -3.08 4.71
N LEU A 125 -8.16 -3.67 4.03
CA LEU A 125 -9.21 -2.92 3.34
C LEU A 125 -10.04 -2.14 4.37
N HIS A 126 -10.14 -0.83 4.17
CA HIS A 126 -10.94 0.04 5.01
C HIS A 126 -11.96 0.80 4.16
N THR A 127 -13.24 0.48 4.32
CA THR A 127 -14.37 1.30 3.87
C THR A 127 -15.40 1.40 4.99
N THR A 128 -15.41 2.48 5.76
CA THR A 128 -16.29 2.56 6.95
C THR A 128 -17.59 3.34 6.76
N ARG A 129 -17.85 4.04 5.64
CA ARG A 129 -19.20 4.53 5.26
C ARG A 129 -19.20 5.33 3.95
N SER A 130 -20.38 5.41 3.32
CA SER A 130 -20.67 6.14 2.08
C SER A 130 -20.61 7.67 2.23
N PRO A 131 -20.44 8.44 1.12
CA PRO A 131 -20.10 9.88 1.13
C PRO A 131 -21.31 10.84 1.26
N SER A 132 -22.27 10.55 2.13
CA SER A 132 -23.50 11.34 2.30
C SER A 132 -23.34 12.65 3.10
N PHE A 133 -22.11 13.17 3.25
CA PHE A 133 -21.79 14.26 4.19
C PHE A 133 -21.52 15.64 3.56
N LEU A 134 -21.34 15.78 2.24
CA LEU A 134 -20.72 16.99 1.66
C LEU A 134 -21.65 17.95 0.88
N GLY A 135 -22.95 17.68 0.76
CA GLY A 135 -23.95 18.67 0.35
C GLY A 135 -23.68 19.40 -0.98
N LEU A 136 -23.30 18.67 -2.05
CA LEU A 136 -23.04 19.25 -3.37
C LEU A 136 -24.33 19.31 -4.21
N ASP A 137 -24.51 20.39 -4.97
CA ASP A 137 -25.71 20.66 -5.77
C ASP A 137 -25.42 20.53 -7.28
N LYS A 138 -26.44 20.12 -8.06
CA LYS A 138 -26.34 19.83 -9.50
C LYS A 138 -26.44 21.07 -10.39
N ASP A 139 -27.08 22.13 -9.89
CA ASP A 139 -27.39 23.33 -10.64
C ASP A 139 -26.46 24.49 -10.23
N LEU A 140 -25.68 24.34 -9.16
CA LEU A 140 -24.79 25.36 -8.60
C LEU A 140 -23.52 24.74 -7.97
N GLY A 141 -22.36 25.37 -8.19
CA GLY A 141 -21.09 25.04 -7.53
C GLY A 141 -20.00 24.49 -8.48
N ILE A 142 -19.04 23.74 -7.93
CA ILE A 142 -17.80 23.34 -8.61
C ILE A 142 -18.00 22.40 -9.83
N LEU A 143 -19.19 21.80 -10.00
CA LEU A 143 -19.43 20.73 -10.97
C LEU A 143 -19.64 21.25 -12.42
N PRO A 144 -20.55 22.20 -12.69
CA PRO A 144 -20.60 22.88 -14.00
C PRO A 144 -19.27 23.58 -14.35
N ASP A 145 -18.60 24.15 -13.35
CA ASP A 145 -17.35 24.90 -13.52
C ASP A 145 -16.14 24.02 -13.91
N THR A 146 -16.22 22.70 -13.69
CA THR A 146 -15.15 21.73 -13.97
C THR A 146 -15.45 20.78 -15.12
N ASP A 147 -16.50 21.07 -15.91
CA ASP A 147 -17.02 20.17 -16.94
C ASP A 147 -17.22 18.74 -16.41
N PHE A 148 -17.69 18.66 -15.16
CA PHE A 148 -17.97 17.40 -14.47
C PHE A 148 -16.77 16.44 -14.36
N GLY A 149 -15.55 16.96 -14.47
CA GLY A 149 -14.33 16.16 -14.43
C GLY A 149 -14.00 15.48 -15.76
N ASP A 150 -14.49 15.97 -16.90
CA ASP A 150 -14.02 15.47 -18.21
C ASP A 150 -12.49 15.58 -18.33
N GLY A 151 -11.88 14.54 -18.89
CA GLY A 151 -10.44 14.40 -18.97
C GLY A 151 -9.73 14.01 -17.66
N VAL A 152 -10.45 13.85 -16.55
CA VAL A 152 -9.91 13.31 -15.28
C VAL A 152 -9.91 11.78 -15.32
N ILE A 153 -8.81 11.20 -14.82
CA ILE A 153 -8.68 9.75 -14.63
C ILE A 153 -8.40 9.48 -13.16
N ILE A 154 -9.24 8.67 -12.52
CA ILE A 154 -9.08 8.26 -11.12
C ILE A 154 -8.42 6.89 -11.06
N GLY A 155 -7.29 6.80 -10.35
CA GLY A 155 -6.60 5.54 -10.08
C GLY A 155 -7.08 4.91 -8.76
N PHE A 156 -7.51 3.65 -8.81
CA PHE A 156 -7.94 2.88 -7.64
C PHE A 156 -6.91 1.80 -7.33
N VAL A 157 -6.30 1.85 -6.14
CA VAL A 157 -5.46 0.76 -5.62
C VAL A 157 -6.32 -0.09 -4.68
N ASP A 158 -6.78 -1.24 -5.17
CA ASP A 158 -7.80 -2.04 -4.48
C ASP A 158 -7.70 -3.54 -4.87
N THR A 159 -8.74 -4.34 -4.63
CA THR A 159 -8.79 -5.79 -4.90
C THR A 159 -8.93 -6.17 -6.36
N GLY A 160 -8.98 -5.19 -7.27
CA GLY A 160 -9.15 -5.38 -8.72
C GLY A 160 -10.42 -4.73 -9.24
N ILE A 161 -10.83 -5.12 -10.45
CA ILE A 161 -12.10 -4.66 -11.03
C ILE A 161 -12.86 -5.79 -11.76
N TRP A 162 -14.18 -5.73 -11.74
CA TRP A 162 -15.07 -6.59 -12.55
C TRP A 162 -15.56 -5.82 -13.78
N PRO A 163 -14.83 -5.88 -14.92
CA PRO A 163 -15.06 -4.98 -16.04
C PRO A 163 -16.42 -5.13 -16.71
N GLU A 164 -17.08 -6.30 -16.58
CA GLU A 164 -18.39 -6.56 -17.17
C GLU A 164 -19.56 -5.90 -16.43
N SER A 165 -19.30 -5.23 -15.29
CA SER A 165 -20.34 -4.48 -14.59
C SER A 165 -20.89 -3.35 -15.45
N ALA A 166 -22.21 -3.15 -15.44
CA ALA A 166 -22.86 -2.05 -16.15
C ALA A 166 -22.33 -0.67 -15.71
N SER A 167 -21.82 -0.54 -14.48
CA SER A 167 -21.16 0.67 -13.97
C SER A 167 -19.88 1.03 -14.72
N PHE A 168 -19.33 0.15 -15.56
CA PHE A 168 -18.13 0.42 -16.37
C PHE A 168 -18.41 0.45 -17.87
N ASN A 169 -19.69 0.58 -18.26
CA ASN A 169 -20.09 0.84 -19.63
C ASN A 169 -19.57 2.22 -20.08
N ASP A 170 -19.06 2.31 -21.30
CA ASP A 170 -18.49 3.53 -21.89
C ASP A 170 -19.40 4.21 -22.92
N SER A 171 -20.67 3.78 -22.99
CA SER A 171 -21.69 4.39 -23.83
C SER A 171 -21.78 5.91 -23.60
N GLY A 172 -21.68 6.69 -24.68
CA GLY A 172 -21.72 8.16 -24.63
C GLY A 172 -20.37 8.83 -24.36
N LEU A 173 -19.29 8.06 -24.14
CA LEU A 173 -17.96 8.61 -23.92
C LEU A 173 -17.21 8.85 -25.23
N ALA A 174 -16.54 10.00 -25.30
CA ALA A 174 -15.57 10.27 -26.36
C ALA A 174 -14.41 9.26 -26.34
N PRO A 175 -13.62 9.15 -27.42
CA PRO A 175 -12.38 8.38 -27.40
C PRO A 175 -11.39 8.88 -26.34
N LEU A 176 -10.65 7.97 -25.74
CA LEU A 176 -9.58 8.29 -24.78
C LEU A 176 -8.54 9.25 -25.37
N ARG A 177 -8.12 10.23 -24.57
CA ARG A 177 -7.09 11.20 -24.97
C ARG A 177 -5.77 10.50 -25.25
N ARG A 178 -5.13 10.81 -26.39
CA ARG A 178 -3.83 10.26 -26.81
C ARG A 178 -2.69 10.52 -25.83
N SER A 179 -2.83 11.50 -24.94
CA SER A 179 -1.85 11.79 -23.90
C SER A 179 -1.82 10.75 -22.77
N TRP A 180 -2.88 9.94 -22.62
CA TRP A 180 -2.91 8.85 -21.66
C TRP A 180 -1.93 7.75 -22.07
N LYS A 181 -1.08 7.32 -21.12
CA LYS A 181 -0.05 6.29 -21.32
C LYS A 181 -0.28 5.05 -20.44
N GLY A 182 -1.40 4.99 -19.73
CA GLY A 182 -1.76 3.78 -18.99
C GLY A 182 -2.07 2.63 -19.94
N ARG A 183 -2.11 1.42 -19.40
CA ARG A 183 -2.36 0.19 -20.17
C ARG A 183 -3.25 -0.77 -19.38
N CYS A 184 -3.76 -1.76 -20.08
CA CYS A 184 -4.43 -2.91 -19.49
C CYS A 184 -3.56 -4.14 -19.64
N ASP A 185 -3.23 -4.75 -18.51
CA ASP A 185 -2.47 -5.98 -18.45
C ASP A 185 -3.41 -7.16 -18.71
N ASP A 186 -2.98 -8.09 -19.56
CA ASP A 186 -3.62 -9.39 -19.70
C ASP A 186 -3.33 -10.28 -18.49
N GLY A 187 -4.25 -11.19 -18.19
CA GLY A 187 -4.04 -12.19 -17.15
C GLY A 187 -5.18 -13.21 -17.09
N GLU A 188 -5.16 -14.02 -16.04
CA GLU A 188 -6.20 -15.02 -15.81
C GLU A 188 -7.60 -14.39 -15.80
N ARG A 189 -8.47 -14.88 -16.69
CA ARG A 189 -9.86 -14.41 -16.87
C ARG A 189 -9.98 -12.90 -17.14
N PHE A 190 -8.91 -12.23 -17.56
CA PHE A 190 -8.92 -10.80 -17.88
C PHE A 190 -8.13 -10.57 -19.16
N ASN A 191 -8.81 -10.14 -20.23
CA ASN A 191 -8.15 -9.71 -21.46
C ASN A 191 -8.03 -8.19 -21.46
N ALA A 192 -6.92 -7.64 -21.96
CA ALA A 192 -6.72 -6.20 -22.12
C ALA A 192 -7.84 -5.53 -22.93
N SER A 193 -8.52 -6.27 -23.83
CA SER A 193 -9.70 -5.82 -24.58
C SER A 193 -10.94 -5.56 -23.73
N LEU A 194 -10.95 -5.97 -22.45
CA LEU A 194 -12.03 -5.64 -21.50
C LEU A 194 -11.94 -4.19 -21.03
N CYS A 195 -10.81 -3.52 -21.26
CA CYS A 195 -10.73 -2.08 -21.12
C CYS A 195 -11.41 -1.37 -22.29
N ASN A 196 -12.02 -0.24 -21.98
CA ASN A 196 -12.83 0.54 -22.89
C ASN A 196 -12.63 2.05 -22.62
N ASN A 197 -13.51 2.91 -23.12
CA ASN A 197 -13.38 4.34 -22.85
C ASN A 197 -13.74 4.73 -21.40
N LYS A 198 -14.30 3.83 -20.58
CA LYS A 198 -14.59 4.07 -19.16
C LYS A 198 -13.49 3.52 -18.24
N LEU A 199 -13.17 2.24 -18.38
CA LEU A 199 -12.04 1.56 -17.75
C LEU A 199 -10.83 1.64 -18.69
N VAL A 200 -9.98 2.64 -18.48
CA VAL A 200 -8.91 3.02 -19.42
C VAL A 200 -7.53 2.45 -19.06
N GLY A 201 -7.46 1.75 -17.93
CA GLY A 201 -6.25 1.09 -17.45
C GLY A 201 -6.60 0.04 -16.41
N ALA A 202 -5.90 -1.09 -16.45
CA ALA A 202 -6.08 -2.18 -15.50
C ALA A 202 -4.74 -2.86 -15.30
N ARG A 203 -4.17 -2.79 -14.10
CA ARG A 203 -2.84 -3.35 -13.78
C ARG A 203 -2.95 -4.23 -12.56
N PHE A 204 -2.04 -5.19 -12.47
CA PHE A 204 -1.91 -6.07 -11.32
C PHE A 204 -0.43 -6.20 -10.93
N PHE A 205 -0.15 -6.18 -9.62
CA PHE A 205 1.20 -6.22 -9.07
C PHE A 205 1.40 -7.48 -8.20
N PRO A 206 1.80 -8.62 -8.78
CA PRO A 206 1.98 -9.88 -8.05
C PRO A 206 3.16 -9.86 -7.07
N SER A 207 4.19 -9.05 -7.35
CA SER A 207 5.46 -9.08 -6.62
C SER A 207 5.43 -8.45 -5.22
N GLY A 208 4.35 -7.74 -4.86
CA GLY A 208 4.26 -6.98 -3.60
C GLY A 208 3.88 -7.80 -2.36
N THR A 209 3.85 -9.13 -2.41
CA THR A 209 3.27 -10.00 -1.35
C THR A 209 4.14 -11.17 -0.93
N ARG A 210 5.46 -11.04 -1.06
CA ARG A 210 6.43 -12.01 -0.51
C ARG A 210 6.32 -12.18 1.02
N THR A 211 5.74 -11.22 1.74
CA THR A 211 5.48 -11.30 3.20
C THR A 211 4.64 -12.52 3.64
N LYS A 212 3.85 -13.12 2.74
CA LYS A 212 3.16 -14.40 3.04
C LYS A 212 4.06 -15.63 2.93
N ALA A 213 5.11 -15.59 2.11
CA ALA A 213 6.02 -16.73 1.95
C ALA A 213 6.86 -16.98 3.22
N SER A 214 7.16 -15.94 4.00
CA SER A 214 7.89 -16.06 5.27
C SER A 214 7.02 -16.57 6.44
N THR A 215 5.69 -16.58 6.31
CA THR A 215 4.76 -17.05 7.36
C THR A 215 4.21 -18.45 7.14
N GLY A 216 4.70 -19.18 6.12
CA GLY A 216 4.31 -20.58 5.87
C GLY A 216 2.85 -20.79 5.47
N ARG A 217 2.11 -19.71 5.17
CA ARG A 217 0.74 -19.77 4.64
C ARG A 217 0.76 -19.53 3.13
N SER A 218 1.36 -20.47 2.42
CA SER A 218 1.27 -20.57 0.97
C SER A 218 0.15 -21.56 0.62
N ASP A 219 -1.00 -21.02 0.22
CA ASP A 219 -1.88 -21.57 -0.83
C ASP A 219 -3.21 -20.80 -0.82
N ASP A 220 -3.19 -19.57 -1.33
CA ASP A 220 -4.40 -19.00 -1.95
C ASP A 220 -4.33 -19.40 -3.44
N SER A 221 -4.55 -20.68 -3.73
CA SER A 221 -4.59 -21.26 -5.09
C SER A 221 -5.80 -20.81 -5.91
N ASP A 222 -6.60 -19.91 -5.35
CA ASP A 222 -7.88 -19.44 -5.88
C ASP A 222 -7.82 -17.93 -6.21
N ASP A 223 -6.63 -17.32 -6.23
CA ASP A 223 -6.47 -15.90 -6.54
C ASP A 223 -6.00 -15.67 -7.98
N PHE A 224 -6.73 -14.87 -8.77
CA PHE A 224 -6.42 -14.61 -10.17
C PHE A 224 -5.07 -13.90 -10.32
N GLN A 225 -4.20 -14.36 -11.22
CA GLN A 225 -3.02 -13.59 -11.63
C GLN A 225 -3.41 -12.57 -12.71
N SER A 226 -4.26 -11.61 -12.34
CA SER A 226 -4.80 -10.60 -13.25
C SER A 226 -5.42 -9.41 -12.51
N PRO A 227 -5.76 -8.31 -13.21
CA PRO A 227 -6.51 -7.19 -12.64
C PRO A 227 -7.95 -7.53 -12.19
N ARG A 228 -8.46 -8.75 -12.46
CA ARG A 228 -9.84 -9.13 -12.13
C ARG A 228 -10.09 -9.10 -10.63
N ASP A 229 -11.20 -8.49 -10.25
CA ASP A 229 -11.70 -8.54 -8.88
C ASP A 229 -12.36 -9.88 -8.59
N LYS A 230 -11.92 -10.54 -7.51
CA LYS A 230 -12.59 -11.72 -6.95
C LYS A 230 -13.35 -11.39 -5.67
N VAL A 231 -12.96 -10.33 -4.96
CA VAL A 231 -13.46 -9.99 -3.63
C VAL A 231 -14.68 -9.06 -3.75
N GLY A 232 -14.67 -8.15 -4.71
CA GLY A 232 -15.76 -7.20 -4.99
C GLY A 232 -15.53 -5.80 -4.41
N HIS A 233 -14.60 -5.63 -3.48
CA HIS A 233 -14.32 -4.35 -2.83
C HIS A 233 -13.87 -3.29 -3.84
N GLY A 234 -12.88 -3.61 -4.69
CA GLY A 234 -12.40 -2.69 -5.72
C GLY A 234 -13.47 -2.32 -6.74
N THR A 235 -14.29 -3.29 -7.15
CA THR A 235 -15.44 -3.03 -8.03
C THR A 235 -16.45 -2.09 -7.38
N HIS A 236 -16.77 -2.30 -6.11
CA HIS A 236 -17.72 -1.47 -5.36
C HIS A 236 -17.17 -0.05 -5.12
N THR A 237 -15.90 0.08 -4.73
CA THR A 237 -15.23 1.37 -4.54
C THR A 237 -15.19 2.16 -5.85
N ALA A 238 -14.77 1.52 -6.94
CA ALA A 238 -14.69 2.13 -8.26
C ALA A 238 -16.06 2.55 -8.81
N SER A 239 -17.10 1.72 -8.65
CA SER A 239 -18.46 2.08 -9.10
C SER A 239 -19.07 3.21 -8.26
N THR A 240 -18.81 3.25 -6.96
CA THR A 240 -19.24 4.36 -6.09
C THR A 240 -18.62 5.68 -6.52
N ALA A 241 -17.31 5.65 -6.77
CA ALA A 241 -16.50 6.84 -7.00
C ALA A 241 -16.49 7.31 -8.46
N ALA A 242 -16.72 6.44 -9.45
CA ALA A 242 -16.71 6.80 -10.87
C ALA A 242 -17.57 5.89 -11.76
N GLY A 243 -18.62 5.25 -11.25
CA GLY A 243 -19.52 4.42 -12.05
C GLY A 243 -20.36 5.19 -13.07
N SER A 244 -20.59 4.58 -14.23
CA SER A 244 -21.61 4.99 -15.20
C SER A 244 -23.02 4.78 -14.63
N GLU A 245 -24.01 5.44 -15.23
CA GLU A 245 -25.41 5.31 -14.83
C GLU A 245 -25.97 3.91 -15.16
N VAL A 246 -26.61 3.28 -14.17
CA VAL A 246 -27.19 1.94 -14.23
C VAL A 246 -28.63 2.02 -13.71
N PRO A 247 -29.63 2.14 -14.61
CA PRO A 247 -31.04 2.16 -14.24
C PRO A 247 -31.49 0.83 -13.61
N GLY A 248 -32.38 0.92 -12.62
CA GLY A 248 -32.98 -0.27 -11.99
C GLY A 248 -31.99 -1.12 -11.18
N ALA A 249 -30.91 -0.52 -10.68
CA ALA A 249 -29.99 -1.17 -9.76
C ALA A 249 -30.68 -1.40 -8.41
N GLU A 250 -30.62 -2.65 -7.92
CA GLU A 250 -31.16 -3.04 -6.62
C GLU A 250 -30.39 -4.24 -6.05
N LEU A 251 -30.40 -4.39 -4.73
CA LEU A 251 -29.86 -5.57 -4.05
C LEU A 251 -31.02 -6.30 -3.38
N PHE A 252 -31.42 -7.46 -3.90
CA PHE A 252 -32.57 -8.24 -3.38
C PHE A 252 -33.84 -7.37 -3.16
N LYS A 253 -34.14 -6.48 -4.11
CA LYS A 253 -35.25 -5.49 -4.06
C LYS A 253 -35.10 -4.38 -3.01
N PHE A 254 -33.95 -4.27 -2.36
CA PHE A 254 -33.61 -3.13 -1.52
C PHE A 254 -32.84 -2.07 -2.32
N ALA A 255 -33.01 -0.81 -1.89
CA ALA A 255 -32.34 0.35 -2.48
C ALA A 255 -32.55 0.51 -4.01
N GLY A 256 -33.72 0.09 -4.51
CA GLY A 256 -34.07 0.20 -5.92
C GLY A 256 -34.02 1.64 -6.41
N GLY A 257 -33.28 1.85 -7.50
CA GLY A 257 -33.12 3.15 -8.13
C GLY A 257 -32.10 3.08 -9.25
N THR A 258 -31.66 4.24 -9.73
CA THR A 258 -30.54 4.30 -10.66
C THR A 258 -29.25 4.42 -9.86
N SER A 259 -28.31 3.50 -10.08
CA SER A 259 -26.95 3.58 -9.53
C SER A 259 -26.05 4.36 -10.48
N CYS A 260 -25.23 5.27 -9.98
CA CYS A 260 -24.24 6.01 -10.78
C CYS A 260 -23.13 6.49 -9.85
N GLN A 261 -22.11 7.17 -10.41
CA GLN A 261 -21.13 7.90 -9.62
C GLN A 261 -21.83 8.81 -8.61
N THR A 262 -21.73 8.44 -7.35
CA THR A 262 -22.16 9.31 -6.27
C THR A 262 -21.02 10.27 -5.93
N GLY A 263 -20.96 11.37 -6.67
CA GLY A 263 -20.64 12.64 -6.03
C GLY A 263 -21.61 12.89 -4.88
N SER A 264 -21.39 13.90 -4.06
CA SER A 264 -22.26 14.17 -2.91
C SER A 264 -23.63 14.71 -3.35
N TRP A 265 -24.46 13.87 -3.98
CA TRP A 265 -25.76 14.23 -4.55
C TRP A 265 -26.89 14.00 -3.52
N PRO A 266 -27.89 14.88 -3.44
CA PRO A 266 -29.12 14.59 -2.73
C PRO A 266 -29.89 13.45 -3.41
N ARG A 267 -30.59 12.68 -2.59
CA ARG A 267 -31.39 11.50 -2.94
C ARG A 267 -32.15 11.71 -4.25
N SER A 268 -31.94 10.84 -5.24
CA SER A 268 -32.73 10.61 -6.46
C SER A 268 -32.22 11.16 -7.81
N SER A 269 -31.10 11.88 -7.90
CA SER A 269 -30.59 12.33 -9.21
C SER A 269 -29.22 11.75 -9.52
N CYS A 270 -29.13 11.04 -10.64
CA CYS A 270 -27.85 10.63 -11.20
C CYS A 270 -27.07 11.85 -11.67
N ALA A 271 -25.75 11.75 -11.64
CA ALA A 271 -24.90 12.76 -12.24
C ALA A 271 -25.29 12.94 -13.73
N PRO A 272 -25.33 14.17 -14.27
CA PRO A 272 -25.62 14.37 -15.68
C PRO A 272 -24.62 13.58 -16.54
N ALA A 273 -25.03 13.20 -17.76
CA ALA A 273 -24.24 12.36 -18.68
C ALA A 273 -22.77 12.80 -18.87
N THR A 274 -22.44 14.05 -18.57
CA THR A 274 -21.09 14.63 -18.56
C THR A 274 -20.21 14.13 -17.41
N SER A 275 -20.75 13.84 -16.21
CA SER A 275 -20.00 13.18 -15.11
C SER A 275 -19.67 11.72 -15.39
N ALA A 276 -20.41 11.06 -16.29
CA ALA A 276 -20.05 9.74 -16.77
C ALA A 276 -18.68 9.74 -17.49
N SER A 277 -18.16 10.92 -17.89
CA SER A 277 -16.87 11.11 -18.56
C SER A 277 -15.65 10.88 -17.68
N ILE A 278 -15.83 10.78 -16.35
CA ILE A 278 -14.72 10.41 -15.46
C ILE A 278 -14.30 8.98 -15.77
N ARG A 279 -13.03 8.85 -16.13
CA ARG A 279 -12.40 7.59 -16.48
C ARG A 279 -11.67 7.03 -15.28
N GLN A 280 -11.40 5.74 -15.31
CA GLN A 280 -10.78 5.09 -14.17
C GLN A 280 -9.75 4.05 -14.57
N MET A 281 -8.78 3.89 -13.68
CA MET A 281 -7.71 2.92 -13.77
C MET A 281 -7.74 2.03 -12.53
N ALA A 282 -7.86 0.72 -12.73
CA ALA A 282 -7.78 -0.24 -11.64
C ALA A 282 -6.34 -0.72 -11.45
N LEU A 283 -5.85 -0.66 -10.22
CA LEU A 283 -4.56 -1.18 -9.79
C LEU A 283 -4.84 -2.22 -8.72
N ARG A 284 -4.50 -3.47 -9.02
CA ARG A 284 -4.68 -4.58 -8.10
C ARG A 284 -3.38 -4.89 -7.40
N CYS A 285 -3.38 -4.74 -6.08
CA CYS A 285 -2.33 -5.27 -5.22
C CYS A 285 -2.84 -6.57 -4.60
N ARG A 286 -1.99 -7.59 -4.51
CA ARG A 286 -2.37 -8.80 -3.77
C ARG A 286 -2.50 -8.41 -2.29
N GLY A 287 -3.68 -8.60 -1.71
CA GLY A 287 -3.94 -8.41 -0.28
C GLY A 287 -4.13 -9.77 0.41
N PRO A 288 -4.17 -9.84 1.75
CA PRO A 288 -4.70 -11.02 2.41
C PRO A 288 -6.15 -11.21 1.97
N ALA A 289 -6.56 -12.45 1.71
CA ALA A 289 -7.97 -12.79 1.67
C ALA A 289 -8.64 -12.22 2.93
N ALA A 290 -9.75 -11.50 2.76
CA ALA A 290 -10.55 -11.06 3.89
C ALA A 290 -10.85 -12.28 4.77
N ALA A 291 -10.52 -12.19 6.05
CA ALA A 291 -11.01 -13.17 7.01
C ALA A 291 -12.54 -13.05 7.01
N GLY A 292 -13.22 -14.11 6.56
CA GLY A 292 -14.68 -14.22 6.61
C GLY A 292 -15.20 -14.33 8.04
#